data_AF-A0A1B0EWA2-F1
#
_entry.id   AF-A0A1B0EWA2-F1
#
_cell.length_a   1.000
_cell.length_b   1.000
_cell.length_c   1.000
_cell.angle_alpha   90.00
_cell.angle_beta   90.00
_cell.angle_gamma   90.00
#
_symmetry.space_group_name_H-M   'P 1'
#
loop_
_entity.id
_entity.type
_entity.pdbx_description
1 polymer ?
#
loop_
_entity_poly.entity_id
_entity_poly.type
_entity_poly.pdbx_seq_one_letter_code
_entity_poly.pdbx_strand_id
1 'polypeptide(L)'
;MSLGKDSHILLNGGIGCLWFLLWAIYIKRNPASDPRISAKERAYIESSLAGKNLREDTKIPWKLLLTSKAVWAQTIVTIVDAYFSFTYMTQIPAYLKDILNYNLGTSGFLAAIPFLLFIILTPVTSIVSDFLRSRKILSTYKPSGLRPSICFGCNGIF
;
A
#
# COMPACT_ATOMS: atom_id res chain seq x y z
N MET A 1 32.82 21.86 -2.16
CA MET A 1 31.92 20.76 -2.60
C MET A 1 30.96 20.33 -1.47
N SER A 2 30.44 21.27 -0.66
CA SER A 2 29.42 21.01 0.40
C SER A 2 28.04 21.57 0.05
N LEU A 3 27.96 22.71 -0.65
CA LEU A 3 26.70 23.42 -0.97
C LEU A 3 25.63 22.58 -1.70
N GLY A 4 26.01 21.62 -2.55
CA GLY A 4 25.05 20.81 -3.29
C GLY A 4 24.24 19.87 -2.39
N LYS A 5 24.87 19.20 -1.42
CA LYS A 5 24.19 18.22 -0.56
C LYS A 5 23.19 18.90 0.39
N ASP A 6 23.55 20.08 0.89
CA ASP A 6 22.71 20.86 1.80
C ASP A 6 21.45 21.38 1.09
N SER A 7 21.56 21.79 -0.18
CA SER A 7 20.42 22.26 -0.98
C SER A 7 19.35 21.18 -1.21
N HIS A 8 19.75 19.92 -1.42
CA HIS A 8 18.80 18.82 -1.61
C HIS A 8 18.01 18.54 -0.33
N ILE A 9 18.64 18.63 0.83
CA ILE A 9 17.99 18.42 2.13
C ILE A 9 16.97 19.53 2.40
N LEU A 10 17.35 20.78 2.14
CA LEU A 10 16.46 21.93 2.30
C LEU A 10 15.26 21.86 1.35
N LEU A 11 15.47 21.47 0.10
CA LEU A 11 14.41 21.34 -0.90
C LEU A 11 13.42 20.23 -0.54
N ASN A 12 13.90 19.02 -0.23
CA ASN A 12 13.03 17.91 0.16
C ASN A 12 12.33 18.17 1.50
N GLY A 13 13.02 18.79 2.46
CA GLY A 13 12.44 19.21 3.74
C GLY A 13 11.31 20.23 3.55
N GLY A 14 11.53 21.25 2.72
CA GLY A 14 10.52 22.26 2.40
C GLY A 14 9.28 21.67 1.73
N ILE A 15 9.47 20.75 0.77
CA ILE A 15 8.38 20.01 0.13
C ILE A 15 7.58 19.20 1.16
N GLY A 16 8.27 18.51 2.07
CA GLY A 16 7.64 17.75 3.16
C GLY A 16 6.81 18.64 4.10
N CYS A 17 7.35 19.80 4.48
CA CYS A 17 6.62 20.78 5.31
C CYS A 17 5.37 21.32 4.59
N LEU A 18 5.50 21.67 3.30
CA LEU A 18 4.38 22.13 2.50
C LEU A 18 3.28 21.06 2.39
N TRP A 19 3.68 19.80 2.14
CA TRP A 19 2.76 18.67 2.08
C TRP A 19 2.04 18.43 3.41
N PHE A 20 2.76 18.50 4.53
CA PHE A 20 2.17 18.36 5.86
C PHE A 20 1.14 19.48 6.14
N LEU A 21 1.44 20.72 5.77
CA LEU A 21 0.49 21.83 5.92
C LEU A 21 -0.78 21.61 5.10
N LEU A 22 -0.65 21.15 3.85
CA LEU A 22 -1.80 20.77 3.04
C LEU A 22 -2.59 19.65 3.72
N TRP A 23 -1.92 18.59 4.16
CA TRP A 23 -2.57 17.47 4.85
C TRP A 23 -3.32 17.92 6.12
N ALA A 24 -2.73 18.78 6.95
CA ALA A 24 -3.33 19.30 8.17
C ALA A 24 -4.57 20.20 7.91
N ILE A 25 -4.57 20.92 6.79
CA ILE A 25 -5.71 21.75 6.38
C ILE A 25 -6.84 20.87 5.82
N TYR A 26 -6.50 19.91 4.95
CA TYR A 26 -7.48 19.12 4.19
C TYR A 26 -8.01 17.89 4.92
N ILE A 27 -7.23 17.22 5.76
CA ILE A 27 -7.65 15.97 6.43
C ILE A 27 -8.17 16.27 7.84
N LYS A 28 -9.47 16.01 8.06
CA LYS A 28 -10.11 16.09 9.38
C LYS A 28 -10.34 14.69 9.94
N ARG A 29 -10.08 14.52 11.24
CA ARG A 29 -10.17 13.21 11.93
C ARG A 29 -11.59 12.69 12.09
N ASN A 30 -12.60 13.55 12.04
CA ASN A 30 -13.97 13.15 12.34
C ASN A 30 -14.90 13.57 11.20
N PRO A 31 -15.57 12.62 10.52
CA PRO A 31 -16.52 12.94 9.45
C PRO A 31 -17.70 13.79 9.94
N ALA A 32 -18.00 13.78 11.25
CA ALA A 32 -19.03 14.63 11.84
C ALA A 32 -18.59 16.11 12.01
N SER A 33 -17.30 16.40 11.95
CA SER A 33 -16.72 17.75 12.11
C SER A 33 -16.29 18.39 10.80
N ASP A 34 -16.47 17.70 9.67
CA ASP A 34 -16.07 18.21 8.37
C ASP A 34 -17.23 19.00 7.72
N PRO A 35 -17.12 20.33 7.56
CA PRO A 35 -18.15 21.12 6.90
C PRO A 35 -18.22 20.87 5.38
N ARG A 36 -17.28 20.10 4.79
CA ARG A 36 -17.25 19.81 3.34
C ARG A 36 -17.92 18.48 2.97
N ILE A 37 -18.33 17.66 3.94
CA ILE A 37 -18.96 16.37 3.66
C ILE A 37 -20.44 16.54 3.30
N SER A 38 -20.89 15.87 2.24
CA SER A 38 -22.31 15.85 1.87
C SER A 38 -23.13 15.05 2.88
N ALA A 39 -24.33 15.51 3.21
CA ALA A 39 -25.23 14.81 4.14
C ALA A 39 -25.52 13.35 3.69
N LYS A 40 -25.53 13.10 2.38
CA LYS A 40 -25.71 11.76 1.80
C LYS A 40 -24.51 10.84 2.06
N GLU A 41 -23.29 11.37 1.91
CA GLU A 41 -22.05 10.63 2.17
C GLU A 41 -21.88 10.34 3.66
N ARG A 42 -22.19 11.33 4.51
CA ARG A 42 -22.22 11.15 5.96
C ARG A 42 -23.19 10.04 6.39
N ALA A 43 -24.41 10.04 5.87
CA ALA A 43 -25.38 8.99 6.16
C ALA A 43 -24.91 7.61 5.68
N TYR A 44 -24.22 7.53 4.54
CA TYR A 44 -23.63 6.27 4.04
C TYR A 44 -22.53 5.75 4.97
N ILE A 45 -21.64 6.62 5.44
CA ILE A 45 -20.55 6.24 6.35
C ILE A 45 -21.13 5.82 7.71
N GLU A 46 -22.05 6.61 8.27
CA GLU A 46 -22.69 6.31 9.56
C GLU A 46 -23.50 5.01 9.50
N SER A 47 -24.25 4.75 8.42
CA SER A 47 -24.97 3.48 8.23
C SER A 47 -24.05 2.28 7.99
N SER A 48 -22.89 2.48 7.35
CA SER A 48 -21.88 1.43 7.17
C SER A 48 -21.10 1.13 8.47
N LEU A 49 -21.06 2.10 9.40
CA LEU A 49 -20.48 1.95 10.73
C LEU A 49 -21.48 1.43 11.76
N ALA A 50 -22.78 1.70 11.59
CA ALA A 50 -23.85 1.25 12.48
C ALA A 50 -23.88 -0.28 12.53
N GLY A 51 -23.31 -0.86 13.58
CA GLY A 51 -23.17 -2.31 13.77
C GLY A 51 -21.74 -2.77 14.03
N LYS A 52 -20.73 -1.92 13.78
CA LYS A 52 -19.36 -2.13 14.27
C LYS A 52 -19.21 -1.31 15.54
N ASN A 53 -19.25 -1.95 16.71
CA ASN A 53 -18.98 -1.31 18.00
C ASN A 53 -17.53 -0.81 18.04
N LEU A 54 -17.28 0.36 17.46
CA LEU A 54 -15.99 1.07 17.51
C LEU A 54 -15.77 1.79 18.85
N ARG A 55 -16.76 1.71 19.75
CA ARG A 55 -16.76 2.29 21.08
C ARG A 55 -16.94 1.20 22.12
N GLU A 56 -15.93 0.37 22.27
CA GLU A 56 -15.70 -0.36 23.49
C GLU A 56 -14.23 -0.69 23.57
N ASP A 57 -13.70 -0.66 24.78
CA ASP A 57 -12.33 -1.00 25.18
C ASP A 57 -12.10 -2.52 24.97
N THR A 58 -12.28 -2.95 23.73
CA THR A 58 -12.28 -4.35 23.33
C THR A 58 -10.84 -4.79 23.36
N LYS A 59 -10.46 -5.52 24.41
CA LYS A 59 -9.14 -6.13 24.53
C LYS A 59 -8.83 -6.90 23.25
N ILE A 60 -7.86 -6.39 22.49
CA ILE A 60 -7.43 -6.99 21.23
C ILE A 60 -6.99 -8.44 21.53
N PRO A 61 -7.60 -9.46 20.91
CA PRO A 61 -7.30 -10.85 21.22
C PRO A 61 -5.99 -11.28 20.55
N TRP A 62 -4.86 -10.85 21.10
CA TRP A 62 -3.51 -11.11 20.57
C TRP A 62 -3.24 -12.58 20.26
N LYS A 63 -3.67 -13.50 21.14
CA LYS A 63 -3.50 -14.95 20.93
C LYS A 63 -4.26 -15.46 19.71
N LEU A 64 -5.46 -14.94 19.46
CA LEU A 64 -6.29 -15.34 18.31
C LEU A 64 -5.70 -14.81 16.99
N LEU A 65 -5.20 -13.57 17.00
CA LEU A 65 -4.51 -12.97 15.86
C LEU A 65 -3.23 -13.75 15.51
N LEU A 66 -2.40 -14.06 16.51
CA LEU A 66 -1.15 -14.81 16.33
C LEU A 66 -1.38 -16.29 15.99
N THR A 67 -2.56 -16.86 16.23
CA THR A 67 -2.87 -18.26 15.86
C THR A 67 -3.58 -18.35 14.50
N SER A 68 -3.98 -17.22 13.91
CA SER A 68 -4.71 -17.20 12.65
C SER A 68 -3.80 -17.53 11.45
N LYS A 69 -4.22 -18.51 10.64
CA LYS A 69 -3.52 -18.89 9.40
C LYS A 69 -3.42 -17.73 8.40
N ALA A 70 -4.42 -16.85 8.36
CA ALA A 70 -4.44 -15.71 7.46
C ALA A 70 -3.35 -14.68 7.81
N VAL A 71 -3.09 -14.48 9.10
CA VAL A 71 -2.04 -13.56 9.57
C VAL A 71 -0.67 -14.09 9.19
N TRP A 72 -0.40 -15.37 9.44
CA TRP A 72 0.87 -15.99 9.04
C TRP A 72 1.08 -16.03 7.53
N ALA A 73 0.03 -16.31 6.75
CA ALA A 73 0.09 -16.25 5.29
C ALA A 73 0.48 -14.84 4.82
N GLN A 74 -0.14 -13.80 5.37
CA GLN A 74 0.21 -12.41 5.06
C GLN A 74 1.65 -12.08 5.48
N THR A 75 2.07 -12.48 6.68
CA THR A 75 3.43 -12.26 7.17
C THR A 75 4.47 -12.86 6.24
N ILE A 76 4.27 -14.11 5.78
CA ILE A 76 5.20 -14.77 4.85
C ILE A 76 5.25 -14.01 3.53
N VAL A 77 4.10 -13.59 2.99
CA VAL A 77 4.04 -12.81 1.75
C VAL A 77 4.82 -11.51 1.89
N THR A 78 4.63 -10.77 2.99
CA THR A 78 5.37 -9.52 3.24
C THR A 78 6.87 -9.75 3.41
N ILE A 79 7.29 -10.85 4.05
CA ILE A 79 8.71 -11.20 4.16
C ILE A 79 9.32 -11.51 2.79
N VAL A 80 8.63 -12.29 1.97
CA VAL A 80 9.08 -12.62 0.61
C VAL A 80 9.14 -11.37 -0.26
N ASP A 81 8.15 -10.49 -0.17
CA ASP A 81 8.11 -9.22 -0.90
C ASP A 81 9.25 -8.28 -0.48
N ALA A 82 9.53 -8.17 0.82
CA ALA A 82 10.66 -7.39 1.34
C ALA A 82 12.00 -7.95 0.85
N TYR A 83 12.17 -9.28 0.90
CA TYR A 83 13.38 -9.94 0.41
C TYR A 83 13.57 -9.76 -1.10
N PHE A 84 12.49 -9.92 -1.87
CA PHE A 84 12.50 -9.72 -3.31
C PHE A 84 12.84 -8.28 -3.66
N SER A 85 12.20 -7.30 -3.01
CA SER A 85 12.47 -5.87 -3.20
C SER A 85 13.92 -5.51 -2.90
N PHE A 86 14.48 -6.03 -1.81
CA PHE A 86 15.88 -5.82 -1.45
C PHE A 86 16.85 -6.44 -2.47
N THR A 87 16.59 -7.69 -2.86
CA THR A 87 17.39 -8.40 -3.87
C THR A 87 17.32 -7.67 -5.20
N TYR A 88 16.13 -7.25 -5.62
CA TYR A 88 15.92 -6.50 -6.84
C TYR A 88 16.73 -5.20 -6.85
N MET A 89 16.60 -4.39 -5.80
CA MET A 89 17.30 -3.10 -5.68
C MET A 89 18.83 -3.25 -5.67
N THR A 90 19.36 -4.34 -5.11
CA THR A 90 20.81 -4.57 -5.02
C THR A 90 21.40 -5.24 -6.26
N GLN A 91 20.67 -6.14 -6.91
CA GLN A 91 21.18 -6.91 -8.04
C GLN A 91 21.01 -6.20 -9.39
N ILE A 92 19.98 -5.33 -9.56
CA ILE A 92 19.81 -4.57 -10.82
C ILE A 92 21.04 -3.72 -11.15
N PRO A 93 21.59 -2.89 -10.23
CA PRO A 93 22.71 -2.03 -10.59
C PRO A 93 23.97 -2.83 -10.91
N ALA A 94 24.20 -3.93 -10.20
CA ALA A 94 25.31 -4.85 -10.47
C ALA A 94 25.15 -5.54 -11.83
N TYR A 95 23.96 -6.05 -12.15
CA TYR A 95 23.66 -6.70 -13.43
C TYR A 95 23.82 -5.76 -14.63
N LEU A 96 23.26 -4.55 -14.54
CA LEU A 96 23.34 -3.55 -15.61
C LEU A 96 24.78 -3.08 -15.87
N LYS A 97 25.61 -3.03 -14.82
CA LYS A 97 27.00 -2.63 -14.92
C LYS A 97 27.89 -3.76 -15.44
N ASP A 98 27.82 -4.94 -14.84
CA ASP A 98 28.82 -6.00 -15.03
C ASP A 98 28.53 -6.87 -16.26
N ILE A 99 27.24 -7.09 -16.59
CA ILE A 99 26.84 -7.93 -17.72
C ILE A 99 26.49 -7.06 -18.93
N LEU A 100 25.74 -5.98 -18.72
CA LEU A 100 25.26 -5.13 -19.81
C LEU A 100 26.23 -3.99 -20.17
N ASN A 101 27.34 -3.82 -19.41
CA ASN A 101 28.36 -2.78 -19.59
C ASN A 101 27.78 -1.37 -19.79
N TYR A 102 26.65 -1.08 -19.14
CA TYR A 102 25.87 0.12 -19.40
C TYR A 102 26.33 1.30 -18.52
N ASN A 103 26.42 2.50 -19.11
CA ASN A 103 26.83 3.70 -18.39
C ASN A 103 25.67 4.21 -17.50
N LEU A 104 25.81 4.08 -16.17
CA LEU A 104 24.76 4.33 -15.18
C LEU A 104 24.19 5.77 -15.23
N GLY A 105 24.91 6.73 -15.82
CA GLY A 105 24.49 8.13 -15.92
C GLY A 105 23.35 8.42 -16.90
N THR A 106 23.16 7.61 -17.94
CA THR A 106 22.15 7.84 -19.00
C THR A 106 20.91 6.92 -18.90
N SER A 107 20.94 5.93 -18.01
CA SER A 107 19.96 4.82 -18.01
C SER A 107 18.97 4.84 -16.87
N GLY A 108 18.84 5.97 -16.15
CA GLY A 108 17.82 6.16 -15.13
C GLY A 108 16.40 5.87 -15.66
N PHE A 109 16.17 6.07 -16.96
CA PHE A 109 14.91 5.71 -17.61
C PHE A 109 14.67 4.19 -17.65
N LEU A 110 15.66 3.37 -18.02
CA LEU A 110 15.52 1.91 -18.04
C LEU A 110 15.31 1.34 -16.62
N ALA A 111 16.00 1.91 -15.63
CA ALA A 111 15.81 1.55 -14.23
C ALA A 111 14.41 1.94 -13.70
N ALA A 112 13.76 2.95 -14.31
CA ALA A 112 12.41 3.40 -13.93
C ALA A 112 11.27 2.57 -14.55
N ILE A 113 11.50 1.86 -15.67
CA ILE A 113 10.52 0.98 -16.33
C ILE A 113 9.79 0.03 -15.35
N PRO A 114 10.48 -0.78 -14.53
CA PRO A 114 9.82 -1.70 -13.61
C PRO A 114 8.93 -0.98 -12.58
N PHE A 115 9.35 0.19 -12.10
CA PHE A 115 8.55 0.99 -11.17
C PHE A 115 7.32 1.58 -11.86
N LEU A 116 7.44 2.04 -13.11
CA LEU A 116 6.30 2.53 -13.90
C LEU A 116 5.29 1.41 -14.17
N LEU A 117 5.76 0.21 -14.53
CA LEU A 117 4.91 -0.95 -14.71
C LEU A 117 4.19 -1.31 -13.42
N PHE A 118 4.87 -1.26 -12.28
CA PHE A 118 4.25 -1.49 -10.98
C PHE A 118 3.13 -0.48 -10.67
N ILE A 119 3.35 0.80 -10.94
CA ILE A 119 2.34 1.87 -10.75
C ILE A 119 1.09 1.62 -11.59
N ILE A 120 1.23 1.13 -12.82
CA ILE A 120 0.10 0.87 -13.73
C ILE A 120 -0.60 -0.44 -13.36
N LEU A 121 0.14 -1.49 -13.03
CA LEU A 121 -0.41 -2.81 -12.74
C LEU A 121 -1.18 -2.84 -11.42
N THR A 122 -0.72 -2.12 -10.40
CA THR A 122 -1.38 -2.07 -9.09
C THR A 122 -2.88 -1.73 -9.17
N PRO A 123 -3.31 -0.60 -9.75
CA PRO A 123 -4.74 -0.27 -9.84
C PRO A 123 -5.52 -1.25 -10.72
N VAL A 124 -4.91 -1.78 -11.78
CA VAL A 124 -5.55 -2.79 -12.63
C VAL A 124 -5.88 -4.04 -11.81
N THR A 125 -4.93 -4.52 -11.00
CA THR A 125 -5.16 -5.68 -10.13
C THR A 125 -6.21 -5.42 -9.05
N SER A 126 -6.29 -4.20 -8.50
CA SER A 126 -7.34 -3.80 -7.55
C SER A 126 -8.72 -3.82 -8.20
N ILE A 127 -8.88 -3.21 -9.38
CA ILE A 127 -10.14 -3.19 -10.12
C ILE A 127 -10.57 -4.61 -10.50
N VAL A 128 -9.63 -5.44 -10.96
CA VAL A 128 -9.90 -6.83 -11.31
C VAL A 128 -10.32 -7.63 -10.07
N SER A 129 -9.68 -7.42 -8.93
CA SER A 129 -10.04 -8.06 -7.66
C SER A 129 -11.48 -7.70 -7.22
N ASP A 130 -11.83 -6.41 -7.26
CA ASP A 130 -13.17 -5.93 -6.92
C ASP A 130 -14.22 -6.43 -7.92
N PHE A 131 -13.89 -6.49 -9.21
CA PHE A 131 -14.75 -7.05 -10.24
C PHE A 131 -15.00 -8.55 -10.00
N LEU A 132 -13.95 -9.33 -9.72
CA LEU A 132 -14.07 -10.76 -9.42
C LEU A 132 -14.87 -11.03 -8.14
N ARG A 133 -14.76 -10.14 -7.15
CA ARG A 133 -15.52 -10.21 -5.90
C ARG A 133 -17.00 -9.87 -6.10
N SER A 134 -17.31 -8.83 -6.87
CA SER A 134 -18.70 -8.43 -7.18
C SER A 134 -19.45 -9.51 -7.96
N ARG A 135 -18.76 -10.29 -8.79
CA ARG A 135 -19.31 -11.43 -9.55
C ARG A 135 -19.42 -12.73 -8.74
N LYS A 136 -19.03 -12.74 -7.45
CA LYS A 136 -19.00 -13.92 -6.55
C LYS A 136 -18.21 -15.13 -7.08
N ILE A 137 -17.32 -14.93 -8.05
CA ILE A 137 -16.48 -16.01 -8.61
C ILE A 137 -15.45 -16.45 -7.56
N LEU A 138 -14.94 -15.49 -6.79
CA LEU A 138 -14.06 -15.71 -5.64
C LEU A 138 -14.86 -15.54 -4.34
N SER A 139 -15.32 -16.66 -3.78
CA SER A 139 -15.93 -16.70 -2.45
C SER A 139 -14.87 -16.36 -1.40
N THR A 140 -15.09 -15.28 -0.64
CA THR A 140 -14.33 -14.94 0.57
C THR A 140 -14.29 -16.17 1.50
N TYR A 141 -13.10 -16.47 2.02
CA TYR A 141 -12.77 -17.43 3.08
C TYR A 141 -14.00 -18.17 3.69
N LYS A 142 -14.32 -19.36 3.15
CA LYS A 142 -15.03 -20.40 3.90
C LYS A 142 -13.97 -21.32 4.52
N PRO A 143 -14.08 -21.71 5.80
CA PRO A 143 -13.08 -22.51 6.51
C PRO A 143 -13.10 -24.00 6.12
N SER A 144 -13.37 -24.32 4.85
CA SER A 144 -13.43 -25.70 4.35
C SER A 144 -12.81 -25.78 2.96
N GLY A 145 -11.53 -26.14 2.94
CA GLY A 145 -10.87 -26.79 1.80
C GLY A 145 -10.70 -25.95 0.53
N LEU A 146 -9.49 -25.42 0.37
CA LEU A 146 -8.82 -25.17 -0.91
C LEU A 146 -9.58 -24.30 -1.94
N ARG A 147 -9.28 -23.00 -1.96
CA ARG A 147 -9.56 -22.11 -3.11
C ARG A 147 -8.35 -21.22 -3.41
N PRO A 148 -8.15 -20.83 -4.68
CA PRO A 148 -6.89 -20.26 -5.14
C PRO A 148 -6.68 -18.91 -4.47
N SER A 149 -5.72 -18.87 -3.55
CA SER A 149 -5.11 -17.63 -3.08
C SER A 149 -4.39 -17.01 -4.27
N ILE A 150 -5.14 -16.30 -5.11
CA ILE A 150 -4.54 -15.32 -5.99
C ILE A 150 -4.06 -14.22 -5.05
N CYS A 151 -2.82 -14.38 -4.63
CA CYS A 151 -2.08 -13.45 -3.81
C CYS A 151 -1.76 -12.25 -4.70
N PHE A 152 -2.78 -11.46 -5.03
CA PHE A 152 -2.55 -10.11 -5.49
C PHE A 152 -1.96 -9.38 -4.30
N GLY A 153 -0.65 -9.12 -4.37
CA GLY A 153 0.09 -8.29 -3.43
C GLY A 153 -0.35 -6.83 -3.46
N CYS A 154 -1.66 -6.57 -3.43
CA CYS A 154 -2.21 -5.29 -3.06
C CYS A 154 -2.02 -5.17 -1.55
N ASN A 155 -0.91 -4.53 -1.18
CA ASN A 155 -0.73 -3.99 0.16
C ASN A 155 -2.03 -3.31 0.60
N GLY A 156 -2.65 -3.90 1.63
CA GLY A 156 -3.65 -3.34 2.53
C GLY A 156 -4.69 -2.41 1.95
N ILE A 157 -5.85 -2.95 1.56
CA ILE A 157 -7.12 -2.28 1.90
C ILE A 157 -7.60 -2.92 3.20
N PHE A 158 -7.07 -2.39 4.31
CA PHE A 158 -7.75 -2.28 5.58
C PHE A 158 -7.78 -0.81 5.95
#